data_AF-A0A6A0HFT6-F1
#
_entry.id   AF-A0A6A0HFT6-F1
#
_cell.length_a   1.000
_cell.length_b   1.000
_cell.length_c   1.000
_cell.angle_alpha   90.00
_cell.angle_beta   90.00
_cell.angle_gamma   90.00
#
_symmetry.space_group_name_H-M   'P 1'
#
loop_
_entity.id
_entity.type
_entity.pdbx_description
1 polymer ?
#
loop_
_entity_poly.entity_id
_entity_poly.type
_entity_poly.pdbx_seq_one_letter_code
_entity_poly.pdbx_strand_id
1 'polypeptide(L)'
;MYNCLEIFSARMPAKFQKLKNPPRGVANRRKALEWLRKHAKKGGAFYFADDDNTYDTRLLDEIRHTKKVSMFPVGLVTQLGLSSPIVRNGKIVGFYDGWIANRKFPVDMAGFAVSVDFLNARPEADMPFLVGQEETKFLESLNFTLDDVELLSSNATTVSVHNRTIVYEEI
;
A
#
# COMPACT_ATOMS: atom_id res chain seq x y z
N MET A 1 15.77 25.13 -10.26
CA MET A 1 16.49 25.24 -8.99
C MET A 1 15.48 24.88 -7.90
N TYR A 2 15.45 23.61 -7.47
CA TYR A 2 14.49 23.16 -6.45
C TYR A 2 14.88 23.81 -5.11
N ASN A 3 13.94 24.52 -4.50
CA ASN A 3 14.18 25.29 -3.30
C ASN A 3 14.38 24.33 -2.11
N CYS A 4 15.37 24.57 -1.25
CA CYS A 4 15.72 23.73 -0.10
C CYS A 4 14.52 23.47 0.87
N LEU A 5 13.49 24.31 0.79
CA LEU A 5 12.21 24.16 1.51
C LEU A 5 11.40 22.92 1.11
N GLU A 6 11.50 22.41 -0.12
CA GLU A 6 10.75 21.20 -0.52
C GLU A 6 11.29 19.92 0.14
N ILE A 7 12.58 19.88 0.49
CA ILE A 7 13.22 18.73 1.15
C ILE A 7 12.62 18.49 2.56
N PHE A 8 12.11 19.54 3.21
CA PHE A 8 11.44 19.42 4.52
C PHE A 8 9.93 19.13 4.42
N SER A 9 9.35 19.14 3.22
CA SER A 9 7.89 19.05 3.06
C SER A 9 7.31 17.70 3.52
N ALA A 10 8.09 16.62 3.44
CA ALA A 10 7.67 15.26 3.79
C ALA A 10 8.23 14.77 5.13
N ARG A 11 8.68 15.66 6.03
CA ARG A 11 9.18 15.25 7.34
C ARG A 11 8.03 14.75 8.23
N MET A 12 8.23 13.60 8.87
CA MET A 12 7.30 13.11 9.90
C MET A 12 7.08 14.18 11.00
N PRO A 13 5.85 14.44 11.46
CA PRO A 13 5.62 15.38 12.56
C PRO A 13 6.37 14.98 13.84
N ALA A 14 6.91 15.97 14.58
CA ALA A 14 7.77 15.74 15.74
C ALA A 14 7.14 14.85 16.84
N LYS A 15 5.81 14.89 17.00
CA LYS A 15 5.09 14.05 17.96
C LYS A 15 5.21 12.55 17.67
N PHE A 16 5.31 12.16 16.40
CA PHE A 16 5.44 10.76 15.99
C PHE A 16 6.89 10.29 15.95
N GLN A 17 7.84 11.21 15.72
CA GLN A 17 9.29 10.90 15.74
C GLN A 17 9.76 10.35 17.10
N LYS A 18 9.07 10.70 18.20
CA LYS A 18 9.43 10.29 19.57
C LYS A 18 8.85 8.93 19.98
N LEU A 19 8.09 8.26 19.11
CA LEU A 19 7.55 6.93 19.41
C LEU A 19 8.67 5.90 19.40
N LYS A 20 8.54 4.86 20.23
CA LYS A 20 9.49 3.72 20.26
C LYS A 20 9.62 3.07 18.88
N ASN A 21 8.50 2.91 18.18
CA ASN A 21 8.41 2.40 16.80
C ASN A 21 7.63 3.43 15.96
N PRO A 22 8.30 4.43 15.37
CA PRO A 22 7.61 5.47 14.61
C PRO A 22 7.09 4.92 13.27
N PRO A 23 5.89 5.33 12.81
CA PRO A 23 5.28 4.86 11.56
C PRO A 23 6.06 5.40 10.35
N ARG A 24 6.89 4.55 9.73
CA ARG A 24 7.83 4.96 8.67
C ARG A 24 7.11 5.23 7.35
N GLY A 25 7.67 6.12 6.54
CA GLY A 25 7.19 6.42 5.18
C GLY A 25 5.88 7.21 5.08
N VAL A 26 5.06 7.30 6.14
CA VAL A 26 3.74 7.96 6.10
C VAL A 26 3.81 9.38 5.54
N ALA A 27 4.70 10.23 6.06
CA ALA A 27 4.80 11.62 5.61
C ALA A 27 5.17 11.75 4.11
N ASN A 28 6.02 10.84 3.60
CA ASN A 28 6.36 10.77 2.18
C ASN A 28 5.15 10.34 1.34
N ARG A 29 4.43 9.30 1.77
CA ARG A 29 3.21 8.82 1.09
C ARG A 29 2.14 9.90 1.03
N ARG A 30 1.93 10.65 2.13
CA ARG A 30 0.98 11.79 2.16
C ARG A 30 1.37 12.89 1.17
N LYS A 31 2.65 13.26 1.10
CA LYS A 31 3.11 14.24 0.10
C LYS A 31 2.96 13.76 -1.33
N ALA A 32 3.20 12.47 -1.60
CA ALA A 32 2.91 11.88 -2.89
C ALA A 32 1.40 11.95 -3.22
N LEU A 33 0.52 11.63 -2.27
CA LEU A 33 -0.94 11.74 -2.46
C LEU A 33 -1.37 13.19 -2.75
N GLU A 34 -0.86 14.17 -1.99
CA GLU A 34 -1.11 15.61 -2.27
C GLU A 34 -0.64 16.00 -3.68
N TRP A 35 0.51 15.50 -4.11
CA TRP A 35 1.05 15.77 -5.44
C TRP A 35 0.20 15.13 -6.53
N LEU A 36 -0.21 13.86 -6.36
CA LEU A 36 -1.05 13.13 -7.29
C LEU A 36 -2.40 13.83 -7.49
N ARG A 37 -3.04 14.31 -6.42
CA ARG A 37 -4.30 15.05 -6.48
C ARG A 37 -4.23 16.31 -7.36
N LYS A 38 -3.05 16.92 -7.47
CA LYS A 38 -2.83 18.17 -8.23
C LYS A 38 -2.32 17.94 -9.65
N HIS A 39 -1.55 16.88 -9.89
CA HIS A 39 -0.75 16.73 -11.11
C HIS A 39 -0.98 15.44 -11.87
N ALA A 40 -1.54 14.40 -11.25
CA ALA A 40 -1.72 13.12 -11.91
C ALA A 40 -2.77 13.20 -13.02
N LYS A 41 -2.50 12.52 -14.14
CA LYS A 41 -3.44 12.41 -15.25
C LYS A 41 -4.61 11.51 -14.87
N LYS A 42 -5.81 11.86 -15.36
CA LYS A 42 -6.99 11.01 -15.27
C LYS A 42 -6.74 9.64 -15.92
N GLY A 43 -7.40 8.61 -15.41
CA GLY A 43 -7.28 7.23 -15.89
C GLY A 43 -5.98 6.52 -15.50
N GLY A 44 -5.12 7.14 -14.68
CA GLY A 44 -3.92 6.51 -14.12
C GLY A 44 -4.20 5.76 -12.81
N ALA A 45 -3.25 4.92 -12.41
CA ALA A 45 -3.19 4.28 -11.11
C ALA A 45 -1.86 4.65 -10.41
N PHE A 46 -1.84 4.54 -9.08
CA PHE A 46 -0.62 4.67 -8.29
C PHE A 46 -0.46 3.44 -7.39
N TYR A 47 0.79 3.21 -7.01
CA TYR A 47 1.23 2.05 -6.24
C TYR A 47 2.30 2.49 -5.23
N PHE A 48 2.19 2.02 -3.99
CA PHE A 48 3.18 2.30 -2.95
C PHE A 48 4.31 1.27 -3.04
N ALA A 49 5.42 1.69 -3.65
CA ALA A 49 6.60 0.85 -3.82
C ALA A 49 7.72 1.31 -2.87
N ASP A 50 7.91 0.60 -1.76
CA ASP A 50 9.05 0.79 -0.86
C ASP A 50 10.37 0.40 -1.56
N ASP A 51 11.48 1.02 -1.16
CA ASP A 51 12.75 1.07 -1.89
C ASP A 51 13.64 -0.18 -1.72
N ASP A 52 13.32 -1.03 -0.74
CA ASP A 52 14.01 -2.27 -0.43
C ASP A 52 13.33 -3.53 -0.99
N ASN A 53 12.09 -3.39 -1.49
CA ASN A 53 11.33 -4.48 -2.08
C ASN A 53 11.82 -4.88 -3.49
N THR A 54 11.44 -6.09 -3.92
CA THR A 54 11.70 -6.61 -5.27
C THR A 54 10.39 -6.74 -6.03
N TYR A 55 10.34 -6.18 -7.23
CA TYR A 55 9.14 -6.12 -8.06
C TYR A 55 9.35 -6.82 -9.39
N ASP A 56 8.39 -7.68 -9.77
CA ASP A 56 8.27 -8.17 -11.13
C ASP A 56 7.66 -7.08 -12.00
N THR A 57 8.28 -6.76 -13.14
CA THR A 57 7.77 -5.70 -14.02
C THR A 57 6.40 -6.01 -14.61
N ARG A 58 6.03 -7.29 -14.73
CA ARG A 58 4.71 -7.72 -15.20
C ARG A 58 3.59 -7.22 -14.29
N LEU A 59 3.85 -7.11 -12.98
CA LEU A 59 2.91 -6.54 -12.03
C LEU A 59 2.59 -5.08 -12.36
N LEU A 60 3.57 -4.31 -12.83
CA LEU A 60 3.37 -2.90 -13.17
C LEU A 60 2.49 -2.74 -14.42
N ASP A 61 2.56 -3.70 -15.35
CA ASP A 61 1.65 -3.74 -16.50
C ASP A 61 0.22 -4.03 -16.07
N GLU A 62 0.00 -4.92 -15.09
CA GLU A 62 -1.32 -5.18 -14.52
C GLU A 62 -1.87 -3.95 -13.75
N ILE A 63 -1.06 -3.35 -12.87
CA ILE A 63 -1.44 -2.18 -12.05
C ILE A 63 -1.89 -0.99 -12.91
N ARG A 64 -1.31 -0.81 -14.10
CA ARG A 64 -1.70 0.27 -15.03
C ARG A 64 -3.21 0.27 -15.33
N HIS A 65 -3.87 -0.88 -15.23
CA HIS A 65 -5.26 -1.04 -15.62
C HIS A 65 -6.27 -0.86 -14.47
N THR A 66 -5.82 -0.74 -13.22
CA THR A 66 -6.66 -0.60 -12.02
C THR A 66 -7.68 0.54 -12.17
N LYS A 67 -8.97 0.22 -11.92
CA LYS A 67 -10.10 1.17 -12.02
C LYS A 67 -10.54 1.71 -10.67
N LYS A 68 -10.48 0.90 -9.62
CA LYS A 68 -10.80 1.30 -8.24
C LYS A 68 -9.63 1.00 -7.33
N VAL A 69 -9.56 -0.25 -6.88
CA VAL A 69 -8.53 -0.79 -6.01
C VAL A 69 -8.23 -2.18 -6.52
N SER A 70 -6.95 -2.47 -6.71
CA SER A 70 -6.49 -3.80 -7.07
C SER A 70 -5.68 -4.40 -5.94
N MET A 71 -5.81 -5.71 -5.71
CA MET A 71 -5.08 -6.44 -4.67
C MET A 71 -4.38 -7.67 -5.23
N PHE A 72 -3.23 -8.00 -4.66
CA PHE A 72 -2.38 -9.12 -5.09
C PHE A 72 -1.45 -9.60 -3.96
N PRO A 73 -0.87 -10.81 -4.07
CA PRO A 73 -0.03 -11.39 -3.03
C PRO A 73 1.34 -10.71 -2.93
N VAL A 74 1.85 -10.60 -1.70
CA VAL A 74 3.21 -10.15 -1.37
C VAL A 74 3.95 -11.27 -0.65
N GLY A 75 5.13 -11.61 -1.15
CA GLY A 75 6.00 -12.64 -0.56
C GLY A 75 7.03 -12.08 0.41
N LEU A 76 7.64 -12.97 1.19
CA LEU A 76 8.72 -12.69 2.14
C LEU A 76 8.35 -11.58 3.15
N VAL A 77 7.08 -11.55 3.54
CA VAL A 77 6.51 -10.57 4.47
C VAL A 77 6.16 -11.23 5.79
N THR A 78 6.48 -10.55 6.90
CA THR A 78 6.32 -11.06 8.27
C THR A 78 6.98 -12.44 8.50
N GLN A 79 6.66 -13.11 9.60
CA GLN A 79 7.10 -14.48 9.86
C GLN A 79 6.35 -15.54 9.03
N LEU A 80 5.16 -15.22 8.50
CA LEU A 80 4.37 -16.16 7.70
C LEU A 80 4.84 -16.26 6.23
N GLY A 81 5.69 -15.33 5.78
CA GLY A 81 6.27 -15.33 4.45
C GLY A 81 5.31 -14.95 3.32
N LEU A 82 4.03 -14.70 3.61
CA LEU A 82 3.00 -14.35 2.62
C LEU A 82 1.94 -13.42 3.24
N SER A 83 1.59 -12.38 2.49
CA SER A 83 0.39 -11.55 2.68
C SER A 83 -0.44 -11.66 1.41
N SER A 84 -1.69 -12.13 1.47
CA SER A 84 -2.48 -12.40 0.28
C SER A 84 -4.00 -12.37 0.53
N PRO A 85 -4.81 -11.86 -0.41
CA PRO A 85 -6.24 -12.16 -0.45
C PRO A 85 -6.48 -13.68 -0.59
N ILE A 86 -7.43 -14.21 0.17
CA ILE A 86 -7.91 -15.58 0.00
C ILE A 86 -9.06 -15.54 -1.00
N VAL A 87 -8.88 -16.17 -2.15
CA VAL A 87 -9.83 -16.13 -3.26
C VAL A 87 -10.57 -17.45 -3.40
N ARG A 88 -11.90 -17.40 -3.53
CA ARG A 88 -12.76 -18.54 -3.94
C ARG A 88 -13.72 -18.06 -5.00
N ASN A 89 -13.80 -18.80 -6.11
CA ASN A 89 -14.69 -18.49 -7.24
C ASN A 89 -14.52 -17.04 -7.75
N GLY A 90 -13.28 -16.55 -7.81
CA GLY A 90 -12.96 -15.19 -8.24
C GLY A 90 -13.33 -14.09 -7.25
N LYS A 91 -13.74 -14.43 -6.02
CA LYS A 91 -14.09 -13.46 -4.96
C LYS A 91 -13.18 -13.58 -3.76
N ILE A 92 -12.89 -12.45 -3.13
CA ILE A 92 -12.17 -12.41 -1.85
C ILE A 92 -13.11 -12.90 -0.75
N VAL A 93 -12.71 -13.97 -0.05
CA VAL A 93 -13.44 -14.54 1.10
C VAL A 93 -12.71 -14.31 2.43
N GLY A 94 -11.50 -13.75 2.38
CA GLY A 94 -10.68 -13.48 3.54
C GLY A 94 -9.28 -13.04 3.12
N PHE A 95 -8.37 -12.99 4.09
CA PHE A 95 -6.98 -12.62 3.88
C PHE A 95 -6.08 -13.55 4.69
N TYR A 96 -4.91 -13.84 4.16
CA TYR A 96 -3.82 -14.52 4.83
C TYR A 96 -2.71 -13.51 5.06
N ASP A 97 -2.40 -13.19 6.32
CA ASP A 97 -1.37 -12.21 6.68
C ASP A 97 -0.85 -12.49 8.09
N GLY A 98 0.46 -12.31 8.32
CA GLY A 98 1.10 -12.60 9.60
C GLY A 98 0.91 -11.53 10.67
N TRP A 99 0.35 -10.38 10.34
CA TRP A 99 0.12 -9.28 11.27
C TRP A 99 -1.34 -9.21 11.70
N ILE A 100 -1.62 -9.83 12.86
CA ILE A 100 -2.96 -9.88 13.45
C ILE A 100 -3.18 -8.63 14.32
N ALA A 101 -3.78 -7.60 13.73
CA ALA A 101 -4.07 -6.32 14.41
C ALA A 101 -5.54 -5.87 14.28
N ASN A 102 -6.47 -6.83 14.20
CA ASN A 102 -7.92 -6.59 13.99
C ASN A 102 -8.19 -5.60 12.84
N ARG A 103 -7.59 -5.88 11.67
CA ARG A 103 -7.63 -5.02 10.48
C ARG A 103 -8.77 -5.47 9.57
N LYS A 104 -9.52 -4.52 9.00
CA LYS A 104 -10.53 -4.82 7.96
C LYS A 104 -9.86 -5.29 6.68
N PHE A 105 -8.70 -4.71 6.36
CA PHE A 105 -7.86 -5.09 5.23
C PHE A 105 -6.48 -5.50 5.75
N PRO A 106 -6.27 -6.79 6.10
CA PRO A 106 -4.98 -7.32 6.49
C PRO A 106 -4.13 -7.59 5.24
N VAL A 107 -3.54 -6.54 4.70
CA VAL A 107 -2.62 -6.59 3.54
C VAL A 107 -1.35 -5.80 3.85
N ASP A 108 -0.25 -6.15 3.21
CA ASP A 108 0.98 -5.35 3.18
C ASP A 108 0.81 -4.11 2.28
N MET A 109 1.60 -3.06 2.53
CA MET A 109 1.57 -1.82 1.75
C MET A 109 1.83 -2.06 0.25
N ALA A 110 2.68 -3.03 -0.08
CA ALA A 110 2.97 -3.44 -1.45
C ALA A 110 1.89 -4.36 -2.05
N GLY A 111 0.85 -4.73 -1.31
CA GLY A 111 -0.17 -5.69 -1.75
C GLY A 111 -1.34 -5.10 -2.52
N PHE A 112 -1.36 -3.78 -2.77
CA PHE A 112 -2.47 -3.13 -3.43
C PHE A 112 -2.06 -1.90 -4.25
N ALA A 113 -2.86 -1.56 -5.25
CA ALA A 113 -2.76 -0.32 -6.02
C ALA A 113 -4.13 0.35 -6.15
N VAL A 114 -4.15 1.65 -6.44
CA VAL A 114 -5.37 2.45 -6.42
C VAL A 114 -5.43 3.37 -7.64
N SER A 115 -6.62 3.51 -8.22
CA SER A 115 -6.88 4.46 -9.30
C SER A 115 -6.80 5.91 -8.79
N VAL A 116 -6.15 6.77 -9.58
CA VAL A 116 -6.05 8.21 -9.31
C VAL A 116 -7.44 8.85 -9.30
N ASP A 117 -8.30 8.46 -10.24
CA ASP A 117 -9.68 8.97 -10.31
C ASP A 117 -10.48 8.51 -9.08
N PHE A 118 -10.24 7.27 -8.64
CA PHE A 118 -10.88 6.74 -7.44
C PHE A 118 -10.46 7.50 -6.18
N LEU A 119 -9.16 7.79 -6.03
CA LEU A 119 -8.62 8.62 -4.94
C LEU A 119 -9.19 10.05 -4.97
N ASN A 120 -9.26 10.68 -6.14
CA ASN A 120 -9.76 12.06 -6.27
C ASN A 120 -11.24 12.19 -5.89
N ALA A 121 -12.02 11.13 -6.09
CA ALA A 121 -13.41 11.06 -5.63
C ALA A 121 -13.56 10.88 -4.10
N ARG A 122 -12.48 10.60 -3.35
CA ARG A 122 -12.44 10.61 -1.88
C ARG A 122 -11.43 11.66 -1.38
N PRO A 123 -11.81 12.93 -1.26
CA PRO A 123 -10.87 13.99 -0.84
C PRO A 123 -10.28 13.76 0.55
N GLU A 124 -11.03 13.12 1.44
CA GLU A 124 -10.61 12.81 2.82
C GLU A 124 -9.70 11.57 2.93
N ALA A 125 -9.50 10.81 1.85
CA ALA A 125 -8.67 9.63 1.88
C ALA A 125 -7.18 9.99 1.99
N ASP A 126 -6.53 9.53 3.06
CA ASP A 126 -5.13 9.83 3.35
C ASP A 126 -4.51 8.76 4.27
N MET A 127 -3.18 8.73 4.33
CA MET A 127 -2.42 7.78 5.13
C MET A 127 -2.31 8.26 6.60
N PRO A 128 -2.80 7.50 7.59
CA PRO A 128 -2.69 7.90 9.00
C PRO A 128 -1.31 7.60 9.57
N PHE A 129 -0.90 8.38 10.57
CA PHE A 129 0.27 8.08 11.39
C PHE A 129 -0.14 7.14 12.55
N LEU A 130 -0.55 5.92 12.21
CA LEU A 130 -1.04 4.92 13.17
C LEU A 130 -0.38 3.57 12.92
N VAL A 131 0.62 3.23 13.75
CA VAL A 131 1.49 2.06 13.59
C VAL A 131 0.69 0.77 13.50
N GLY A 132 0.94 0.00 12.44
CA GLY A 132 0.31 -1.30 12.17
C GLY A 132 -1.13 -1.20 11.68
N GLN A 133 -1.62 -0.01 11.36
CA GLN A 133 -2.96 0.23 10.81
C GLN A 133 -2.95 1.21 9.62
N GLU A 134 -1.78 1.59 9.12
CA GLU A 134 -1.63 2.53 8.02
C GLU A 134 -2.40 2.08 6.78
N GLU A 135 -2.16 0.85 6.31
CA GLU A 135 -2.80 0.26 5.13
C GLU A 135 -4.31 0.14 5.30
N THR A 136 -4.76 -0.50 6.39
CA THR A 136 -6.19 -0.76 6.60
C THR A 136 -6.98 0.53 6.71
N LYS A 137 -6.45 1.56 7.39
CA LYS A 137 -7.16 2.83 7.57
C LYS A 137 -7.15 3.68 6.31
N PHE A 138 -6.06 3.64 5.54
CA PHE A 138 -6.04 4.23 4.20
C PHE A 138 -7.10 3.57 3.29
N LEU A 139 -7.13 2.24 3.21
CA LEU A 139 -8.10 1.50 2.40
C LEU A 139 -9.55 1.73 2.89
N GLU A 140 -9.79 1.75 4.19
CA GLU A 140 -11.10 2.11 4.78
C GLU A 140 -11.55 3.51 4.35
N SER A 141 -10.65 4.48 4.31
CA SER A 141 -10.96 5.87 3.91
C SER A 141 -11.37 6.00 2.43
N LEU A 142 -11.01 5.01 1.59
CA LEU A 142 -11.45 4.93 0.20
C LEU A 142 -12.89 4.38 0.07
N ASN A 143 -13.54 3.95 1.15
CA ASN A 143 -14.96 3.58 1.17
C ASN A 143 -15.40 2.69 -0.02
N PHE A 144 -14.78 1.51 -0.14
CA PHE A 144 -15.09 0.47 -1.12
C PHE A 144 -15.42 -0.85 -0.43
N THR A 145 -16.01 -1.78 -1.18
CA THR A 145 -16.35 -3.14 -0.73
C THR A 145 -15.44 -4.17 -1.41
N LEU A 146 -15.36 -5.40 -0.88
CA LEU A 146 -14.52 -6.44 -1.49
C LEU A 146 -14.95 -6.83 -2.92
N ASP A 147 -16.22 -6.63 -3.28
CA ASP A 147 -16.70 -6.84 -4.66
C ASP A 147 -16.19 -5.75 -5.63
N ASP A 148 -15.69 -4.62 -5.12
CA ASP A 148 -15.05 -3.57 -5.93
C ASP A 148 -13.58 -3.86 -6.25
N VAL A 149 -12.99 -4.90 -5.64
CA VAL A 149 -11.56 -5.18 -5.74
C VAL A 149 -11.23 -5.97 -7.01
N GLU A 150 -10.26 -5.46 -7.76
CA GLU A 150 -9.68 -6.12 -8.93
C GLU A 150 -8.54 -7.05 -8.48
N LEU A 151 -8.68 -8.36 -8.67
CA LEU A 151 -7.64 -9.33 -8.32
C LEU A 151 -6.59 -9.42 -9.44
N LEU A 152 -5.33 -9.07 -9.12
CA LEU A 152 -4.19 -9.19 -10.04
C LEU A 152 -3.38 -10.46 -9.74
N SER A 153 -2.30 -10.67 -10.49
CA SER A 153 -1.36 -11.78 -10.30
C SER A 153 -2.08 -13.14 -10.36
N SER A 154 -2.78 -13.36 -11.47
CA SER A 154 -3.54 -14.58 -11.75
C SER A 154 -4.58 -14.90 -10.67
N ASN A 155 -5.48 -13.96 -10.34
CA ASN A 155 -6.46 -14.09 -9.25
C ASN A 155 -5.81 -14.37 -7.88
N ALA A 156 -4.73 -13.65 -7.57
CA ALA A 156 -3.94 -13.80 -6.35
C ALA A 156 -3.34 -15.21 -6.14
N THR A 157 -2.98 -15.91 -7.23
CA THR A 157 -2.32 -17.23 -7.16
C THR A 157 -0.82 -17.18 -7.39
N THR A 158 -0.29 -16.08 -7.94
CA THR A 158 1.15 -15.88 -8.13
C THR A 158 1.67 -14.71 -7.29
N VAL A 159 2.91 -14.82 -6.81
CA VAL A 159 3.58 -13.73 -6.07
C VAL A 159 4.49 -12.95 -7.03
N SER A 160 4.23 -11.65 -7.17
CA SER A 160 4.95 -10.78 -8.11
C SER A 160 5.67 -9.60 -7.42
N VAL A 161 5.60 -9.52 -6.10
CA VAL A 161 6.35 -8.59 -5.27
C VAL A 161 6.81 -9.28 -3.99
N HIS A 162 8.03 -8.97 -3.57
CA HIS A 162 8.65 -9.57 -2.39
C HIS A 162 9.28 -8.50 -1.51
N ASN A 163 8.95 -8.52 -0.23
CA ASN A 163 9.66 -7.71 0.75
C ASN A 163 11.09 -8.25 0.94
N ARG A 164 12.03 -7.37 1.28
CA ARG A 164 13.42 -7.77 1.52
C ARG A 164 13.83 -7.42 2.94
N THR A 165 13.23 -8.11 3.91
CA THR A 165 13.63 -7.94 5.32
C THR A 165 14.75 -8.92 5.65
N ILE A 166 16.01 -8.49 5.53
CA ILE A 166 17.13 -9.17 6.18
C ILE A 166 17.29 -8.51 7.55
N VAL A 167 16.80 -9.16 8.62
CA VAL A 167 17.20 -8.81 9.98
C VAL A 167 18.49 -9.59 10.24
N TYR A 168 19.63 -8.91 10.24
CA TYR A 168 20.84 -9.49 10.84
C TYR A 168 20.60 -9.52 12.35
N GLU A 169 20.36 -10.70 12.92
CA GLU A 169 20.66 -10.92 14.33
C GLU A 169 22.18 -11.07 14.39
N GLU A 170 22.86 -10.09 15.00
CA GLU A 170 24.24 -10.29 15.44
C GLU A 170 24.23 -11.47 16.44
N ILE A 171 24.85 -12.59 16.06
CA ILE A 171 25.10 -13.76 16.91
C ILE A 171 26.32 -13.47 17.80
#